data_AF-A0A7Y3UE65-F1
#
_entry.id   AF-A0A7Y3UE65-F1
#
_cell.length_a   1.000
_cell.length_b   1.000
_cell.length_c   1.000
_cell.angle_alpha   90.00
_cell.angle_beta   90.00
_cell.angle_gamma   90.00
#
_symmetry.space_group_name_H-M   'P 1'
#
loop_
_entity.id
_entity.type
_entity.pdbx_description
1 polymer ?
#
loop_
_entity_poly.entity_id
_entity_poly.type
_entity_poly.pdbx_seq_one_letter_code
_entity_poly.pdbx_strand_id
1 'polypeptide(L)' 'MKTSKVNYEKQIDEDGDQTIYFGINKSDFEQVKRLNYLTIGHFRKPFIPDVYLRYFVIFLSIIILTIAFIGAWLSK' A
#
# COMPACT_ATOMS: atom_id res chain seq x y z
N MET A 1 -8.37 15.14 -9.27
CA MET A 1 -9.04 13.94 -8.76
C MET A 1 -10.43 13.85 -9.40
N LYS A 2 -10.77 12.76 -10.09
CA LYS A 2 -12.16 12.54 -10.57
C LYS A 2 -13.03 12.30 -9.34
N THR A 3 -13.91 13.24 -9.01
CA THR A 3 -14.88 13.09 -7.93
C THR A 3 -15.98 12.13 -8.38
N SER A 4 -15.81 10.85 -8.11
CA SER A 4 -16.91 9.88 -8.22
C SER A 4 -17.96 10.24 -7.17
N LYS A 5 -19.13 10.75 -7.61
CA LYS A 5 -20.28 10.94 -6.72
C LYS A 5 -20.88 9.57 -6.41
N VAL A 6 -20.39 8.93 -5.35
CA VAL A 6 -20.99 7.72 -4.78
C VAL A 6 -21.76 8.12 -3.53
N ASN A 7 -22.99 7.65 -3.38
CA ASN A 7 -23.74 7.81 -2.14
C ASN A 7 -23.23 6.78 -1.13
N TYR A 8 -22.92 7.23 0.08
CA TYR A 8 -22.43 6.36 1.14
C TYR A 8 -22.92 6.83 2.51
N GLU A 9 -22.98 5.88 3.44
CA GLU A 9 -23.10 6.14 4.87
C GLU A 9 -21.74 5.95 5.52
N LYS A 10 -21.42 6.74 6.55
CA LYS A 10 -20.15 6.66 7.27
C LYS A 10 -20.43 6.40 8.74
N GLN A 11 -19.73 5.42 9.31
CA GLN A 11 -19.71 5.15 10.74
C GLN A 11 -18.25 5.08 11.20
N ILE A 12 -17.97 5.61 12.38
CA ILE A 12 -16.67 5.49 13.04
C ILE A 12 -16.89 4.60 14.25
N ASP A 13 -16.01 3.62 14.44
CA ASP A 13 -15.98 2.84 15.67
C ASP A 13 -15.28 3.63 16.77
N GLU A 14 -16.06 4.38 17.54
CA GLU A 14 -15.54 5.25 18.61
C GLU A 14 -15.08 4.47 19.85
N ASP A 15 -15.63 3.27 20.06
CA ASP A 15 -15.32 2.42 21.22
C ASP A 15 -14.19 1.41 20.94
N GLY A 16 -13.83 1.21 19.66
CA GLY A 16 -12.83 0.24 19.21
C GLY A 16 -11.54 0.86 18.66
N ASP A 17 -11.10 0.38 17.50
CA ASP A 17 -9.80 0.74 16.91
C ASP A 17 -9.83 2.01 16.04
N GLN A 18 -10.93 2.77 16.10
CA GLN A 18 -11.19 3.96 15.28
C GLN A 18 -11.29 3.66 13.78
N THR A 19 -11.60 2.41 13.40
CA THR A 19 -11.88 2.05 12.02
C THR A 19 -13.09 2.82 11.50
N ILE A 20 -12.95 3.31 10.27
CA ILE A 20 -14.02 4.02 9.56
C ILE A 20 -14.70 3.03 8.60
N TYR A 21 -15.99 2.80 8.82
CA TYR A 21 -16.83 1.95 7.98
C TYR A 21 -17.63 2.81 7.01
N PHE A 22 -17.79 2.28 5.78
CA PHE A 22 -18.58 2.90 4.73
C PHE A 22 -19.67 1.94 4.26
N GLY A 23 -20.93 2.32 4.45
CA GLY A 23 -22.08 1.67 3.84
C GLY A 23 -22.28 2.18 2.42
N ILE A 24 -22.36 1.30 1.43
CA ILE A 24 -22.52 1.66 0.01
C ILE A 24 -23.60 0.81 -0.65
N ASN A 25 -24.18 1.31 -1.75
CA ASN A 25 -25.04 0.48 -2.57
C ASN A 25 -24.24 -0.66 -3.22
N LYS A 26 -24.84 -1.86 -3.30
CA LYS A 26 -24.23 -3.02 -3.94
C LYS A 26 -23.89 -2.77 -5.41
N SER A 27 -24.66 -1.93 -6.13
CA SER A 27 -24.36 -1.54 -7.52
C SER A 27 -23.01 -0.86 -7.68
N ASP A 28 -22.55 -0.16 -6.64
CA ASP A 28 -21.36 0.68 -6.67
C ASP A 28 -20.13 -0.05 -6.12
N PHE A 29 -20.29 -1.30 -5.65
CA PHE A 29 -19.28 -2.06 -4.93
C PHE A 29 -17.95 -2.15 -5.66
N GLU A 30 -17.93 -2.52 -6.94
CA GLU A 30 -16.69 -2.66 -7.71
C GLU A 30 -15.98 -1.30 -7.90
N GLN A 31 -16.74 -0.23 -8.11
CA GLN A 31 -16.18 1.12 -8.23
C GLN A 31 -15.57 1.57 -6.90
N VAL A 32 -16.29 1.40 -5.79
CA VAL A 32 -15.83 1.80 -4.46
C VAL A 32 -14.65 0.95 -4.00
N LYS A 33 -14.66 -0.36 -4.27
CA LYS A 33 -13.53 -1.25 -3.98
C LYS A 33 -12.26 -0.77 -4.66
N ARG A 34 -12.34 -0.35 -5.93
CA ARG A 34 -11.21 0.25 -6.63
C ARG A 34 -10.74 1.55 -5.98
N LEU A 35 -11.68 2.43 -5.60
CA LEU A 35 -11.35 3.67 -4.90
C LEU A 35 -10.68 3.39 -3.54
N ASN A 36 -11.16 2.39 -2.79
CA ASN A 36 -10.56 1.97 -1.53
C ASN A 36 -9.11 1.49 -1.72
N TYR A 37 -8.83 0.67 -2.73
CA TYR A 37 -7.46 0.23 -3.01
C TYR A 37 -6.53 1.38 -3.40
N LEU A 38 -7.01 2.35 -4.18
CA LEU A 38 -6.21 3.54 -4.52
C LEU A 38 -5.91 4.38 -3.27
N THR A 39 -6.90 4.58 -2.40
CA THR A 39 -6.74 5.30 -1.14
C THR A 39 -5.77 4.58 -0.20
N ILE A 40 -5.94 3.27 -0.01
CA ILE A 40 -5.01 2.45 0.78
C ILE A 40 -3.60 2.59 0.20
N GLY A 41 -3.42 2.42 -1.11
CA GLY A 41 -2.11 2.55 -1.74
C GLY A 41 -1.48 3.94 -1.57
N HIS A 42 -2.27 5.01 -1.65
CA HIS A 42 -1.79 6.39 -1.53
C HIS A 42 -1.40 6.77 -0.10
N PHE A 43 -2.17 6.32 0.90
CA PHE A 43 -1.98 6.69 2.30
C PHE A 43 -1.26 5.61 3.14
N ARG A 44 -0.94 4.45 2.56
CA ARG A 44 -0.18 3.41 3.26
C ARG A 44 1.17 3.96 3.67
N LYS A 45 1.53 3.79 4.94
CA LYS A 45 2.90 4.06 5.41
C LYS A 45 3.87 3.19 4.59
N PRO A 46 5.02 3.74 4.16
CA PRO A 46 6.03 2.91 3.51
C PRO A 46 6.42 1.75 4.42
N PHE A 47 6.74 0.60 3.83
CA PHE A 47 7.06 -0.64 4.58
C PHE A 47 8.15 -0.42 5.63
N ILE A 48 9.15 0.41 5.30
CA ILE A 48 10.14 0.93 6.26
C ILE A 48 9.89 2.44 6.38
N PRO A 49 9.34 2.91 7.53
CA PRO A 49 9.06 4.32 7.76
C PRO A 49 10.31 5.21 7.80
N ASP A 50 11.39 4.71 8.39
CA ASP A 50 12.65 5.44 8.48
C ASP A 50 13.33 5.50 7.11
N VAL A 51 13.59 6.72 6.64
CA VAL A 51 14.09 6.96 5.29
C VAL A 51 15.52 6.44 5.12
N TYR A 52 16.36 6.57 6.15
CA TYR A 52 17.75 6.12 6.11
C TYR A 52 17.85 4.60 6.10
N LEU A 53 17.12 3.94 7.02
CA LEU A 53 17.04 2.48 7.09
C LEU A 53 16.46 1.91 5.79
N ARG A 54 15.43 2.55 5.23
CA ARG A 54 14.82 2.10 3.97
C ARG A 54 15.84 2.09 2.84
N TYR A 55 16.57 3.18 2.64
CA TYR A 55 17.56 3.25 1.57
C TYR A 55 18.78 2.35 1.85
N PHE A 56 19.18 2.19 3.10
CA PHE A 56 20.23 1.25 3.49
C PHE A 56 19.87 -0.19 3.10
N VAL A 57 18.66 -0.66 3.45
CA VAL A 57 18.20 -2.01 3.13
C VAL A 57 18.10 -2.21 1.61
N ILE A 58 17.57 -1.23 0.88
CA ILE A 58 17.49 -1.29 -0.58
C ILE A 58 18.89 -1.41 -1.20
N PHE A 59 19.82 -0.55 -0.77
CA PHE A 59 21.19 -0.55 -1.27
C PHE A 59 21.92 -1.87 -0.96
N LEU A 60 21.81 -2.36 0.28
CA LEU A 60 22.38 -3.64 0.68
C LEU A 60 21.82 -4.80 -0.14
N SER A 61 20.51 -4.80 -0.39
CA SER A 61 19.85 -5.83 -1.21
C SER A 61 20.38 -5.83 -2.65
N ILE A 62 20.57 -4.65 -3.24
CA ILE A 62 21.15 -4.51 -4.60
C ILE A 62 22.58 -5.04 -4.63
N ILE A 63 23.41 -4.74 -3.62
CA ILE A 63 24.78 -5.26 -3.53
C ILE A 63 24.77 -6.79 -3.46
N ILE A 64 23.98 -7.37 -2.57
CA ILE A 64 23.90 -8.83 -2.39
C ILE A 64 23.47 -9.50 -3.70
N LEU A 65 22.42 -8.97 -4.35
CA LEU A 65 21.97 -9.48 -5.64
C LEU A 65 23.06 -9.38 -6.71
N THR A 66 23.79 -8.25 -6.76
CA THR A 66 24.87 -8.04 -7.73
C THR A 66 26.00 -9.05 -7.52
N ILE A 67 26.42 -9.26 -6.27
CA ILE A 67 27.44 -10.27 -5.93
C ILE A 67 26.95 -11.67 -6.30
N ALA A 68 25.69 -12.00 -6.01
CA ALA A 68 25.11 -13.28 -6.37
C ALA A 68 25.09 -13.51 -7.89
N PHE A 69 24.74 -12.50 -8.68
CA PHE A 69 24.78 -12.56 -10.14
C PHE A 69 26.21 -12.73 -10.68
N ILE A 70 27.17 -11.98 -10.14
CA ILE A 70 28.58 -12.09 -10.52
C ILE A 70 29.11 -13.50 -10.18
N GLY A 71 28.82 -13.99 -8.97
CA GLY A 71 29.21 -15.33 -8.54
C GLY A 71 28.59 -16.43 -9.40
N ALA A 72 27.30 -16.30 -9.74
CA ALA A 72 26.61 -17.23 -10.63
C ALA A 72 27.20 -17.24 -12.05
N TRP A 73 27.67 -16.08 -12.53
CA TRP A 73 28.33 -15.98 -13.84
C TRP A 73 29.74 -16.59 -13.83
N LEU A 74 30.53 -16.32 -12.79
CA LEU A 74 31.91 -16.83 -12.65
C LEU A 74 31.97 -18.32 -12.29
N SER A 75 30.95 -18.85 -11.62
CA SER A 75 30.85 -20.27 -11.25
C SER A 75 30.43 -21.17 -12.43
N LYS A 76 30.17 -20.60 -13.60
CA LYS A 76 29.82 -21.31 -14.83
C LYS A 76 31.05 -21.45 -15.72
#